data_AF-A0A453DDW7-F1
#
_entry.id   AF-A0A453DDW7-F1
#
_cell.length_a   1.000
_cell.length_b   1.000
_cell.length_c   1.000
_cell.angle_alpha   90.00
_cell.angle_beta   90.00
_cell.angle_gamma   90.00
#
_symmetry.space_group_name_H-M   'P 1'
#
loop_
_entity.id
_entity.type
_entity.pdbx_description
1 polymer ?
#
loop_
_entity_poly.entity_id
_entity_poly.type
_entity_poly.pdbx_seq_one_letter_code
_entity_poly.pdbx_strand_id
1 'polypeptide(L)'
;METAAKVGVIFEKILKETVKLRDEQEHDMPLEQAISMVLERHPDLKLEGLDDRILQWCVCRLEAWFAADADEISLKNWDQEHVLTGGHGLMVDGYFPVIQALAQGLDIRLNQRVKKIARQQKGVTVTIEDGTQYSADACIITVPLGVLKANIIKFEPELPSWKSSAIADLGVGIENKVAMHFDKAFWPNVQVLGMVGPTPKTCGYFLNLHKATGHPVLVFMAAGRFAQDVEKLSDKEAVELVMCHLRKMIPDATEPSQYLVSRWGSDP
;
A
#
# COMPACT_ATOMS: atom_id res chain seq x y z
N MET A 1 -15.64 17.14 13.76
CA MET A 1 -14.28 17.55 13.36
C MET A 1 -13.35 17.69 14.56
N GLU A 2 -13.79 18.33 15.65
CA GLU A 2 -12.98 18.52 16.87
C GLU A 2 -12.44 17.21 17.47
N THR A 3 -13.27 16.17 17.58
CA THR A 3 -12.85 14.84 18.08
C THR A 3 -11.74 14.20 17.24
N ALA A 4 -11.86 14.23 15.90
CA ALA A 4 -10.87 13.63 15.01
C ALA A 4 -9.51 14.35 15.09
N ALA A 5 -9.53 15.68 15.18
CA ALA A 5 -8.31 16.47 15.37
C ALA A 5 -7.64 16.17 16.72
N LYS A 6 -8.44 16.08 17.81
CA LYS A 6 -7.95 15.68 19.14
C LYS A 6 -7.28 14.30 19.10
N VAL A 7 -7.94 13.30 18.51
CA VAL A 7 -7.40 11.94 18.42
C VAL A 7 -6.13 11.90 17.55
N GLY A 8 -6.08 12.68 16.46
CA GLY A 8 -4.86 12.81 15.66
C GLY A 8 -3.65 13.29 16.47
N VAL A 9 -3.83 14.29 17.34
CA VAL A 9 -2.76 14.76 18.25
C VAL A 9 -2.35 13.67 19.26
N ILE A 10 -3.29 12.87 19.75
CA ILE A 10 -3.00 11.74 20.66
C ILE A 10 -2.23 10.65 19.91
N PHE A 11 -2.63 10.32 18.69
CA PHE A 11 -1.94 9.35 17.85
C PHE A 11 -0.49 9.79 17.56
N GLU A 12 -0.26 11.07 17.24
CA GLU A 12 1.09 11.62 17.09
C GLU A 12 1.92 11.49 18.37
N LYS A 13 1.30 11.68 19.55
CA LYS A 13 1.99 11.47 20.83
C LYS A 13 2.35 9.99 21.03
N ILE A 14 1.43 9.08 20.73
CA ILE A 14 1.69 7.63 20.79
C ILE A 14 2.89 7.29 19.90
N LEU A 15 2.94 7.77 18.66
CA LEU A 15 4.07 7.53 17.74
C LEU A 15 5.39 8.16 18.25
N LYS A 16 5.34 9.31 18.94
CA LYS A 16 6.55 9.87 19.57
C LYS A 16 7.03 9.01 20.75
N GLU A 17 6.12 8.44 21.53
CA GLU A 17 6.50 7.51 22.60
C GLU A 17 7.00 6.16 22.04
N THR A 18 6.47 5.68 20.91
CA THR A 18 7.03 4.46 20.26
C THR A 18 8.45 4.71 19.77
N VAL A 19 8.76 5.91 19.27
CA VAL A 19 10.14 6.33 18.93
C VAL A 19 11.07 6.31 20.14
N LYS A 20 10.62 6.76 21.32
CA LYS A 20 11.44 6.64 22.54
C LYS A 20 11.62 5.19 22.95
N LEU A 21 10.54 4.40 22.90
CA LEU A 21 10.58 2.97 23.20
C LEU A 21 11.58 2.26 22.29
N ARG A 22 11.56 2.54 20.98
CA ARG A 22 12.52 2.01 19.99
C ARG A 22 13.96 2.21 20.44
N ASP A 23 14.30 3.35 21.01
CA ASP A 23 15.66 3.68 21.43
C ASP A 23 16.08 2.93 22.71
N GLU A 24 15.12 2.44 23.50
CA GLU A 24 15.35 1.58 24.67
C GLU A 24 15.55 0.09 24.31
N GLN A 25 15.06 -0.34 23.14
CA GLN A 25 15.10 -1.75 22.73
C GLN A 25 16.39 -2.08 22.00
N GLU A 26 17.00 -3.22 22.29
CA GLU A 26 18.15 -3.71 21.53
C GLU A 26 17.72 -4.31 20.18
N HIS A 27 16.64 -5.10 20.21
CA HIS A 27 16.14 -5.84 19.06
C HIS A 27 14.92 -5.14 18.45
N ASP A 28 14.67 -5.43 17.16
CA ASP A 28 13.46 -4.97 16.49
C ASP A 28 12.22 -5.70 17.00
N MET A 29 11.06 -5.06 16.84
CA MET A 29 9.76 -5.64 17.15
C MET A 29 8.69 -5.04 16.25
N PRO A 30 7.51 -5.68 16.14
CA PRO A 30 6.39 -5.11 15.42
C PRO A 30 5.91 -3.78 16.03
N LEU A 31 5.50 -2.84 15.16
CA LEU A 31 4.99 -1.54 15.59
C LEU A 31 3.69 -1.67 16.41
N GLU A 32 2.84 -2.65 16.10
CA GLU A 32 1.65 -2.98 16.91
C GLU A 32 2.01 -3.28 18.37
N GLN A 33 3.06 -4.08 18.59
CA GLN A 33 3.54 -4.41 19.92
C GLN A 33 4.05 -3.16 20.65
N ALA A 34 4.78 -2.31 19.94
CA ALA A 34 5.28 -1.05 20.50
C ALA A 34 4.14 -0.10 20.92
N ILE A 35 3.10 0.05 20.08
CA ILE A 35 1.91 0.84 20.39
C ILE A 35 1.22 0.30 21.65
N SER A 36 1.07 -1.03 21.75
CA SER A 36 0.47 -1.68 22.92
C SER A 36 1.25 -1.39 24.20
N MET A 37 2.59 -1.52 24.16
CA MET A 37 3.46 -1.19 25.29
C MET A 37 3.39 0.29 25.70
N VAL A 38 3.31 1.21 24.72
CA VAL A 38 3.13 2.63 24.99
C VAL A 38 1.80 2.89 25.71
N LEU A 39 0.70 2.30 25.26
CA LEU A 39 -0.60 2.45 25.90
C LEU A 39 -0.63 1.85 27.31
N GLU A 40 0.12 0.78 27.58
CA GLU A 40 0.30 0.23 28.92
C GLU A 40 1.09 1.18 29.84
N ARG A 41 2.17 1.81 29.34
CA ARG A 41 3.00 2.76 30.08
C ARG A 41 2.32 4.12 30.30
N HIS A 42 1.43 4.50 29.39
CA HIS A 42 0.72 5.79 29.40
C HIS A 42 -0.81 5.58 29.37
N PRO A 43 -1.42 5.19 30.51
CA PRO A 43 -2.87 5.00 30.58
C PRO A 43 -3.69 6.25 30.23
N ASP A 44 -3.09 7.45 30.34
CA ASP A 44 -3.68 8.73 29.95
C ASP A 44 -3.86 8.88 28.42
N LEU A 45 -3.14 8.09 27.62
CA LEU A 45 -3.29 8.02 26.17
C LEU A 45 -4.34 6.99 25.72
N LYS A 46 -4.86 6.16 26.64
CA LYS A 46 -5.93 5.22 26.31
C LYS A 46 -7.23 5.97 26.07
N LEU A 47 -7.90 5.60 24.99
CA LEU A 47 -9.17 6.18 24.58
C LEU A 47 -10.28 5.15 24.73
N GLU A 48 -11.52 5.63 24.78
CA GLU A 48 -12.70 4.78 24.89
C GLU A 48 -13.79 5.26 23.91
N GLY A 49 -14.77 4.39 23.64
CA GLY A 49 -15.94 4.72 22.84
C GLY A 49 -15.57 5.15 21.41
N LEU A 50 -16.03 6.33 21.01
CA LEU A 50 -15.77 6.85 19.65
C LEU A 50 -14.32 7.28 19.45
N ASP A 51 -13.67 7.84 20.49
CA ASP A 51 -12.29 8.32 20.41
C ASP A 51 -11.34 7.15 20.11
N ASP A 52 -11.56 5.99 20.74
CA ASP A 52 -10.82 4.75 20.45
C ASP A 52 -11.05 4.27 19.02
N ARG A 53 -12.30 4.24 18.53
CA ARG A 53 -12.58 3.84 17.13
C ARG A 53 -11.89 4.74 16.11
N ILE A 54 -11.74 6.03 16.41
CA ILE A 54 -10.98 6.96 15.58
C ILE A 54 -9.48 6.66 15.66
N LEU A 55 -8.97 6.28 16.84
CA LEU A 55 -7.57 5.84 17.00
C LEU A 55 -7.29 4.57 16.18
N GLN A 56 -8.20 3.59 16.20
CA GLN A 56 -8.11 2.39 15.35
C GLN A 56 -8.09 2.76 13.85
N TRP A 57 -8.84 3.79 13.46
CA TRP A 57 -8.79 4.32 12.09
C TRP A 57 -7.46 5.01 11.76
N CYS A 58 -6.83 5.70 12.72
CA CYS A 58 -5.48 6.24 12.56
C CYS A 58 -4.44 5.12 12.34
N VAL A 59 -4.55 4.00 13.08
CA VAL A 59 -3.71 2.81 12.85
C VAL A 59 -3.98 2.22 11.46
N CYS A 60 -5.25 2.04 11.07
CA CYS A 60 -5.61 1.57 9.72
C CYS A 60 -5.04 2.49 8.60
N ARG A 61 -5.03 3.80 8.82
CA ARG A 61 -4.41 4.76 7.90
C ARG A 61 -2.89 4.61 7.82
N LEU A 62 -2.23 4.28 8.93
CA LEU A 62 -0.81 3.95 8.96
C LEU A 62 -0.53 2.65 8.21
N GLU A 63 -1.33 1.61 8.43
CA GLU A 63 -1.23 0.34 7.72
C GLU A 63 -1.38 0.52 6.21
N ALA A 64 -2.33 1.36 5.78
CA ALA A 64 -2.48 1.72 4.38
C ALA A 64 -1.28 2.51 3.82
N TRP A 65 -0.62 3.34 4.63
CA TRP A 65 0.59 4.05 4.21
C TRP A 65 1.74 3.08 3.88
N PHE A 66 1.90 2.03 4.68
CA PHE A 66 2.94 1.01 4.50
C PHE A 66 2.49 -0.18 3.65
N ALA A 67 1.22 -0.23 3.25
CA ALA A 67 0.59 -1.38 2.61
C ALA A 67 0.76 -2.68 3.42
N ALA A 68 0.83 -2.59 4.75
CA ALA A 68 1.12 -3.71 5.65
C ALA A 68 0.38 -3.53 6.98
N ASP A 69 -0.04 -4.63 7.61
CA ASP A 69 -0.60 -4.59 8.96
C ASP A 69 0.48 -4.14 9.96
N ALA A 70 0.08 -3.51 11.07
CA ALA A 70 1.01 -2.93 12.04
C ALA A 70 1.92 -3.96 12.73
N ASP A 71 1.56 -5.25 12.66
CA ASP A 71 2.37 -6.37 13.15
C ASP A 71 3.49 -6.80 12.18
N GLU A 72 3.50 -6.27 10.95
CA GLU A 72 4.52 -6.52 9.93
C GLU A 72 5.45 -5.30 9.72
N ILE A 73 5.16 -4.19 10.41
CA ILE A 73 5.93 -2.95 10.33
C ILE A 73 7.01 -2.94 11.43
N SER A 74 8.26 -2.75 11.02
CA SER A 74 9.44 -2.67 11.90
C SER A 74 9.41 -1.42 12.80
N LEU A 75 9.41 -1.58 14.12
CA LEU A 75 9.58 -0.46 15.04
C LEU A 75 10.90 0.27 14.80
N LYS A 76 11.98 -0.46 14.50
CA LYS A 76 13.32 0.13 14.33
C LYS A 76 13.43 1.00 13.09
N ASN A 77 12.70 0.70 12.02
CA ASN A 77 12.99 1.24 10.70
C ASN A 77 11.80 1.87 9.96
N TRP A 78 10.59 1.91 10.54
CA TRP A 78 9.40 2.40 9.84
C TRP A 78 9.47 3.88 9.42
N ASP A 79 10.20 4.72 10.15
CA ASP A 79 10.21 6.19 10.00
C ASP A 79 11.46 6.74 9.31
N GLN A 80 12.18 5.93 8.53
CA GLN A 80 13.43 6.36 7.87
C GLN A 80 13.22 7.22 6.61
N GLU A 81 11.98 7.38 6.14
CA GLU A 81 11.68 8.14 4.93
C GLU A 81 11.87 9.65 5.11
N HIS A 82 12.50 10.30 4.13
CA HIS A 82 12.58 11.76 4.08
C HIS A 82 11.37 12.36 3.34
N VAL A 83 10.39 12.82 4.09
CA VAL A 83 9.16 13.43 3.53
C VAL A 83 9.44 14.83 3.01
N LEU A 84 9.13 15.07 1.74
CA LEU A 84 9.27 16.38 1.10
C LEU A 84 8.23 17.39 1.64
N THR A 85 8.63 18.66 1.70
CA THR A 85 7.70 19.76 2.02
C THR A 85 6.76 20.06 0.85
N GLY A 86 5.57 20.61 1.13
CA GLY A 86 4.61 21.03 0.10
C GLY A 86 3.30 20.23 0.03
N GLY A 87 3.14 19.22 0.88
CA GLY A 87 1.93 18.40 0.93
C GLY A 87 1.80 17.44 -0.25
N HIS A 88 0.63 16.80 -0.41
CA HIS A 88 0.40 15.79 -1.45
C HIS A 88 -0.50 16.31 -2.56
N GLY A 89 -0.07 16.14 -3.81
CA GLY A 89 -0.86 16.42 -5.01
C GLY A 89 -1.47 15.15 -5.59
N LEU A 90 -2.62 15.29 -6.27
CA LEU A 90 -3.22 14.22 -7.07
C LEU A 90 -3.06 14.56 -8.56
N MET A 91 -2.53 13.63 -9.34
CA MET A 91 -2.43 13.75 -10.80
C MET A 91 -3.81 13.52 -11.43
N VAL A 92 -4.51 14.60 -11.78
CA VAL A 92 -5.90 14.54 -12.26
C VAL A 92 -6.07 13.82 -13.60
N ASP A 93 -5.03 13.81 -14.42
CA ASP A 93 -4.98 13.07 -15.70
C ASP A 93 -4.40 11.65 -15.55
N GLY A 94 -4.23 11.20 -14.30
CA GLY A 94 -3.54 9.94 -13.97
C GLY A 94 -2.01 10.04 -14.10
N TYR A 95 -1.32 8.97 -13.70
CA TYR A 95 0.15 8.91 -13.76
C TYR A 95 0.70 8.48 -15.13
N PHE A 96 -0.14 7.89 -15.99
CA PHE A 96 0.29 7.35 -17.28
C PHE A 96 0.98 8.38 -18.20
N PRO A 97 0.53 9.64 -18.31
CA PRO A 97 1.23 10.65 -19.12
C PRO A 97 2.70 10.86 -18.74
N VAL A 98 3.05 10.75 -17.44
CA VAL A 98 4.45 10.85 -16.98
C VAL A 98 5.27 9.69 -17.54
N ILE A 99 4.73 8.47 -17.49
CA ILE A 99 5.39 7.28 -18.03
C ILE A 99 5.56 7.39 -19.54
N GLN A 100 4.54 7.87 -20.26
CA GLN A 100 4.61 8.09 -21.71
C GLN A 100 5.70 9.10 -22.08
N ALA A 101 5.80 10.20 -21.34
CA ALA A 101 6.83 11.21 -21.56
C ALA A 101 8.24 10.64 -21.35
N LEU A 102 8.45 9.84 -20.30
CA LEU A 102 9.74 9.20 -20.02
C LEU A 102 10.10 8.09 -21.03
N ALA A 103 9.09 7.43 -21.60
CA ALA A 103 9.27 6.36 -22.59
C ALA A 103 9.65 6.87 -23.99
N GLN A 104 9.48 8.17 -24.26
CA GLN A 104 9.65 8.73 -25.59
C GLN A 104 11.10 8.57 -26.09
N GLY A 105 11.27 7.92 -27.25
CA GLY A 105 12.56 7.73 -27.91
C GLY A 105 13.38 6.54 -27.38
N LEU A 106 12.85 5.74 -26.46
CA LEU A 106 13.50 4.53 -25.96
C LEU A 106 13.13 3.28 -26.77
N ASP A 107 14.07 2.33 -26.90
CA ASP A 107 13.78 0.98 -27.42
C ASP A 107 13.13 0.14 -26.31
N ILE A 108 11.79 0.17 -26.24
CA ILE A 108 11.01 -0.57 -25.25
C ILE A 108 10.36 -1.78 -25.93
N ARG A 109 10.73 -2.96 -25.47
CA ARG A 109 10.22 -4.23 -26.00
C ARG A 109 9.23 -4.84 -25.02
N LEU A 110 7.95 -4.62 -25.29
CA LEU A 110 6.84 -5.19 -24.52
C LEU A 110 6.67 -6.69 -24.82
N ASN A 111 5.97 -7.40 -23.94
CA ASN A 111 5.71 -8.85 -24.08
C ASN A 111 7.00 -9.69 -24.16
N GLN A 112 8.06 -9.28 -23.46
CA GLN A 112 9.34 -9.98 -23.39
C GLN A 112 9.61 -10.42 -21.94
N ARG A 113 9.00 -11.53 -21.51
CA ARG A 113 9.19 -12.04 -20.14
C ARG A 113 10.59 -12.63 -19.98
N VAL A 114 11.44 -11.97 -19.18
CA VAL A 114 12.78 -12.47 -18.86
C VAL A 114 12.68 -13.71 -17.98
N LYS A 115 13.35 -14.79 -18.38
CA LYS A 115 13.39 -16.07 -17.64
C LYS A 115 14.76 -16.34 -17.02
N LYS A 116 15.83 -15.86 -17.65
CA LYS A 116 17.20 -16.10 -17.19
C LYS A 116 18.12 -14.92 -17.51
N ILE A 117 19.04 -14.65 -16.59
CA ILE A 117 20.08 -13.63 -16.72
C ILE A 117 21.42 -14.31 -16.43
N ALA A 118 22.28 -14.43 -17.43
CA ALA A 118 23.58 -15.06 -17.35
C ALA A 118 24.71 -14.04 -17.51
N ARG A 119 25.45 -13.76 -16.44
CA ARG A 119 26.66 -12.93 -16.46
C ARG A 119 27.86 -13.78 -16.85
N GLN A 120 28.60 -13.33 -17.85
CA GLN A 120 29.82 -13.94 -18.35
C GLN A 120 31.02 -13.02 -18.09
N GLN A 121 32.24 -13.46 -18.45
CA GLN A 121 33.44 -12.64 -18.26
C GLN A 121 33.40 -11.30 -19.03
N LYS A 122 32.67 -11.25 -20.16
CA LYS A 122 32.62 -10.09 -21.06
C LYS A 122 31.19 -9.63 -21.38
N GLY A 123 30.29 -9.66 -20.40
CA GLY A 123 28.94 -9.10 -20.54
C GLY A 123 27.86 -9.95 -19.89
N VAL A 124 26.63 -9.74 -20.33
CA VAL A 124 25.43 -10.40 -19.83
C VAL A 124 24.58 -10.88 -21.02
N THR A 125 24.06 -12.09 -20.90
CA THR A 125 23.03 -12.62 -21.79
C THR A 125 21.71 -12.73 -21.03
N VAL A 126 20.66 -12.10 -21.56
CA VAL A 126 19.30 -12.18 -21.05
C VAL A 126 18.51 -13.11 -21.96
N THR A 127 17.84 -14.10 -21.38
CA THR A 127 17.00 -15.06 -22.11
C THR A 127 15.53 -14.82 -21.77
N ILE A 128 14.74 -14.65 -22.82
CA ILE A 128 13.28 -14.49 -22.75
C ILE A 128 12.63 -15.88 -22.73
N GLU A 129 11.41 -15.94 -22.22
CA GLU A 129 10.63 -17.16 -22.11
C GLU A 129 10.45 -17.93 -23.44
N ASP A 130 10.35 -17.22 -24.56
CA ASP A 130 10.24 -17.78 -25.91
C ASP A 130 11.58 -18.31 -26.48
N GLY A 131 12.68 -18.15 -25.73
CA GLY A 131 14.02 -18.56 -26.13
C GLY A 131 14.85 -17.45 -26.79
N THR A 132 14.28 -16.28 -27.07
CA THR A 132 15.00 -15.11 -27.60
C THR A 132 16.11 -14.70 -26.63
N GLN A 133 17.27 -14.32 -27.16
CA GLN A 133 18.42 -13.89 -26.37
C GLN A 133 18.88 -12.49 -26.75
N TYR A 134 19.21 -11.72 -25.71
CA TYR A 134 19.83 -10.40 -25.84
C TYR A 134 21.19 -10.41 -25.16
N SER A 135 22.20 -9.85 -25.81
CA SER A 135 23.54 -9.68 -25.26
C SER A 135 23.85 -8.19 -25.08
N ALA A 136 24.44 -7.85 -23.94
CA ALA A 136 24.86 -6.49 -23.61
C ALA A 136 26.09 -6.51 -22.69
N ASP A 137 26.80 -5.39 -22.60
CA ASP A 137 27.94 -5.25 -21.67
C ASP A 137 27.51 -5.23 -20.20
N ALA A 138 26.29 -4.73 -19.93
CA ALA A 138 25.72 -4.62 -18.59
C ALA A 138 24.20 -4.88 -18.61
N CYS A 139 23.65 -5.25 -17.45
CA CYS A 139 22.22 -5.43 -17.25
C CYS A 139 21.80 -4.71 -15.96
N ILE A 140 20.78 -3.85 -16.07
CA ILE A 140 20.14 -3.19 -14.93
C ILE A 140 18.85 -3.95 -14.64
N ILE A 141 18.70 -4.42 -13.41
CA ILE A 141 17.53 -5.19 -12.98
C ILE A 141 16.65 -4.27 -12.15
N THR A 142 15.45 -3.99 -12.66
CA THR A 142 14.44 -3.14 -12.02
C THR A 142 13.14 -3.90 -11.74
N VAL A 143 13.20 -5.23 -11.67
CA VAL A 143 12.02 -6.03 -11.36
C VAL A 143 11.58 -5.78 -9.91
N PRO A 144 10.27 -5.80 -9.61
CA PRO A 144 9.78 -5.63 -8.24
C PRO A 144 10.38 -6.65 -7.26
N LEU A 145 10.51 -6.27 -5.99
CA LEU A 145 11.02 -7.16 -4.94
C LEU A 145 10.20 -8.45 -4.83
N GLY A 146 8.87 -8.38 -5.01
CA GLY A 146 7.98 -9.56 -5.06
C GLY A 146 8.38 -10.57 -6.14
N VAL A 147 8.81 -10.09 -7.32
CA VAL A 147 9.29 -10.94 -8.43
C VAL A 147 10.63 -11.61 -8.07
N LEU A 148 11.54 -10.89 -7.41
CA LEU A 148 12.79 -11.47 -6.91
C LEU A 148 12.53 -12.55 -5.86
N LYS A 149 11.59 -12.31 -4.94
CA LYS A 149 11.16 -13.28 -3.91
C LYS A 149 10.49 -14.51 -4.50
N ALA A 150 9.72 -14.36 -5.58
CA ALA A 150 9.09 -15.47 -6.28
C ALA A 150 10.12 -16.40 -6.97
N ASN A 151 11.37 -15.95 -7.11
CA ASN A 151 12.48 -16.72 -7.67
C ASN A 151 12.18 -17.31 -9.07
N ILE A 152 11.43 -16.56 -9.89
CA ILE A 152 11.01 -16.98 -11.24
C ILE A 152 12.05 -16.64 -12.33
N ILE A 153 13.02 -15.77 -12.02
CA ILE A 153 14.13 -15.40 -12.92
C ILE A 153 15.38 -16.14 -12.45
N LYS A 154 15.98 -16.96 -13.32
CA LYS A 154 17.22 -17.65 -13.01
C LYS A 154 18.43 -16.73 -13.19
N PHE A 155 19.22 -16.55 -12.13
CA PHE A 155 20.51 -15.86 -12.19
C PHE A 155 21.66 -16.86 -12.34
N GLU A 156 22.57 -16.61 -13.29
CA GLU A 156 23.79 -17.39 -13.48
C GLU A 156 25.02 -16.46 -13.58
N PRO A 157 26.00 -16.52 -12.65
CA PRO A 157 25.95 -17.26 -11.39
C PRO A 157 24.79 -16.80 -10.49
N GLU A 158 24.44 -17.62 -9.51
CA GLU A 158 23.43 -17.25 -8.52
C GLU A 158 23.79 -15.93 -7.81
N LEU A 159 22.76 -15.24 -7.33
CA LEU A 159 22.97 -14.03 -6.55
C LEU A 159 23.80 -14.35 -5.29
N PRO A 160 24.76 -13.50 -4.91
CA PRO A 160 25.53 -13.69 -3.68
C PRO A 160 24.62 -13.82 -2.46
N SER A 161 25.04 -14.60 -1.47
CA SER A 161 24.26 -14.88 -0.25
C SER A 161 23.73 -13.62 0.42
N TRP A 162 24.56 -12.57 0.57
CA TRP A 162 24.16 -11.31 1.17
C TRP A 162 22.99 -10.62 0.43
N LYS A 163 22.89 -10.79 -0.89
CA LYS A 163 21.80 -10.23 -1.71
C LYS A 163 20.54 -11.06 -1.55
N SER A 164 20.67 -12.39 -1.58
CA SER A 164 19.54 -13.31 -1.39
C SER A 164 18.95 -13.18 0.02
N SER A 165 19.79 -13.04 1.06
CA SER A 165 19.34 -12.75 2.43
C SER A 165 18.57 -11.42 2.50
N ALA A 166 19.10 -10.34 1.93
CA ALA A 166 18.38 -9.06 1.91
C ALA A 166 17.02 -9.15 1.18
N ILE A 167 16.94 -9.91 0.08
CA ILE A 167 15.66 -10.16 -0.62
C ILE A 167 14.70 -10.96 0.26
N ALA A 168 15.19 -11.93 1.04
CA ALA A 168 14.38 -12.71 1.96
C ALA A 168 13.87 -11.87 3.13
N ASP A 169 14.72 -11.01 3.69
CA ASP A 169 14.43 -10.25 4.92
C ASP A 169 13.48 -9.05 4.67
N LEU A 170 13.56 -8.40 3.51
CA LEU A 170 12.70 -7.24 3.21
C LEU A 170 11.24 -7.66 2.99
N GLY A 171 10.31 -6.94 3.64
CA GLY A 171 8.86 -7.10 3.43
C GLY A 171 8.39 -6.55 2.08
N VAL A 172 7.30 -7.13 1.55
CA VAL A 172 6.57 -6.60 0.39
C VAL A 172 5.13 -6.40 0.82
N GLY A 173 4.74 -5.13 0.99
CA GLY A 173 3.37 -4.77 1.30
C GLY A 173 2.42 -5.00 0.11
N ILE A 174 1.13 -4.99 0.41
CA ILE A 174 0.04 -5.16 -0.53
C ILE A 174 -1.05 -4.12 -0.28
N GLU A 175 -1.41 -3.38 -1.31
CA GLU A 175 -2.55 -2.47 -1.31
C GLU A 175 -3.32 -2.62 -2.61
N ASN A 176 -4.61 -2.90 -2.52
CA ASN A 176 -5.54 -2.96 -3.64
C ASN A 176 -6.56 -1.82 -3.61
N LYS A 177 -7.13 -1.52 -4.77
CA LYS A 177 -8.09 -0.43 -4.97
C LYS A 177 -9.38 -1.01 -5.55
N VAL A 178 -10.50 -0.63 -4.94
CA VAL A 178 -11.84 -0.86 -5.51
C VAL A 178 -12.37 0.51 -5.93
N ALA A 179 -12.20 0.84 -7.21
CA ALA A 179 -12.68 2.09 -7.80
C ALA A 179 -14.10 1.90 -8.30
N MET A 180 -15.01 2.78 -7.91
CA MET A 180 -16.43 2.72 -8.21
C MET A 180 -16.89 4.05 -8.80
N HIS A 181 -17.39 4.02 -10.04
CA HIS A 181 -17.96 5.17 -10.73
C HIS A 181 -19.48 5.15 -10.61
N PHE A 182 -20.07 6.26 -10.15
CA PHE A 182 -21.50 6.41 -9.91
C PHE A 182 -22.11 7.39 -10.91
N ASP A 183 -23.43 7.40 -11.07
CA ASP A 183 -24.08 8.37 -11.97
C ASP A 183 -24.01 9.81 -11.42
N LYS A 184 -23.97 9.95 -10.08
CA LYS A 184 -23.88 11.22 -9.37
C LYS A 184 -23.17 11.05 -8.03
N ALA A 185 -22.48 12.09 -7.58
CA ALA A 185 -21.95 12.12 -6.22
C ALA A 185 -23.09 12.30 -5.21
N PHE A 186 -23.21 11.38 -4.26
CA PHE A 186 -24.19 11.40 -3.16
C PHE A 186 -23.53 11.55 -1.78
N TRP A 187 -22.24 11.87 -1.75
CA TRP A 187 -21.42 12.02 -0.55
C TRP A 187 -20.94 13.48 -0.39
N PRO A 188 -20.49 13.88 0.82
CA PRO A 188 -19.94 15.21 1.05
C PRO A 188 -18.71 15.50 0.17
N ASN A 189 -18.51 16.77 -0.22
CA ASN A 189 -17.35 17.20 -1.02
C ASN A 189 -16.05 17.32 -0.18
N VAL A 190 -15.62 16.20 0.40
CA VAL A 190 -14.39 16.02 1.19
C VAL A 190 -13.35 15.23 0.41
N GLN A 191 -12.08 15.27 0.81
CA GLN A 191 -11.02 14.50 0.12
C GLN A 191 -11.10 13.00 0.43
N VAL A 192 -11.42 12.66 1.67
CA VAL A 192 -11.44 11.29 2.19
C VAL A 192 -12.70 11.08 3.02
N LEU A 193 -13.32 9.91 2.88
CA LEU A 193 -14.36 9.43 3.77
C LEU A 193 -13.79 8.28 4.60
N GLY A 194 -13.65 8.48 5.91
CA GLY A 194 -13.15 7.46 6.83
C GLY A 194 -14.28 6.63 7.43
N MET A 195 -14.09 5.31 7.45
CA MET A 195 -14.93 4.35 8.16
C MET A 195 -14.21 3.93 9.44
N VAL A 196 -14.80 4.23 10.59
CA VAL A 196 -14.24 3.86 11.91
C VAL A 196 -14.86 2.57 12.41
N GLY A 197 -14.05 1.74 13.07
CA GLY A 197 -14.44 0.44 13.60
C GLY A 197 -13.76 0.17 14.94
N PRO A 198 -14.17 -0.90 15.65
CA PRO A 198 -13.55 -1.29 16.93
C PRO A 198 -12.11 -1.78 16.81
N THR A 199 -11.63 -2.07 15.60
CA THR A 199 -10.25 -2.51 15.32
C THR A 199 -9.76 -1.95 13.98
N PRO A 200 -8.44 -1.90 13.71
CA PRO A 200 -7.93 -1.39 12.44
C PRO A 200 -8.46 -2.18 11.24
N LYS A 201 -8.62 -3.50 11.40
CA LYS A 201 -9.19 -4.43 10.39
C LYS A 201 -10.64 -4.13 9.99
N THR A 202 -11.38 -3.41 10.83
CA THR A 202 -12.77 -3.01 10.56
C THR A 202 -12.88 -1.53 10.17
N CYS A 203 -11.75 -0.84 10.12
CA CYS A 203 -11.65 0.51 9.60
C CYS A 203 -11.39 0.48 8.10
N GLY A 204 -11.54 1.63 7.46
CA GLY A 204 -11.21 1.79 6.05
C GLY A 204 -11.39 3.23 5.61
N TYR A 205 -11.08 3.51 4.34
CA TYR A 205 -11.35 4.83 3.80
C TYR A 205 -11.56 4.81 2.29
N PHE A 206 -12.34 5.80 1.85
CA PHE A 206 -12.56 6.08 0.44
C PHE A 206 -11.82 7.37 0.07
N LEU A 207 -11.01 7.31 -0.99
CA LEU A 207 -10.54 8.50 -1.68
C LEU A 207 -11.65 9.01 -2.60
N ASN A 208 -11.99 10.29 -2.45
CA ASN A 208 -13.00 10.95 -3.27
C ASN A 208 -12.35 11.65 -4.47
N LEU A 209 -12.39 11.00 -5.64
CA LEU A 209 -11.84 11.60 -6.86
C LEU A 209 -12.71 12.73 -7.41
N HIS A 210 -14.02 12.76 -7.11
CA HIS A 210 -14.91 13.84 -7.54
C HIS A 210 -14.39 15.21 -7.13
N LYS A 211 -13.78 15.32 -5.94
CA LYS A 211 -13.24 16.60 -5.46
C LYS A 211 -12.10 17.15 -6.34
N ALA A 212 -11.30 16.27 -6.94
CA ALA A 212 -10.13 16.66 -7.72
C ALA A 212 -10.39 16.65 -9.23
N THR A 213 -11.24 15.74 -9.71
CA THR A 213 -11.45 15.51 -11.16
C THR A 213 -12.86 15.87 -11.62
N GLY A 214 -13.80 16.15 -10.72
CA GLY A 214 -15.22 16.35 -11.02
C GLY A 214 -16.00 15.06 -11.36
N HIS A 215 -15.32 13.92 -11.50
CA HIS A 215 -15.96 12.66 -11.83
C HIS A 215 -16.46 11.96 -10.55
N PRO A 216 -17.72 11.47 -10.51
CA PRO A 216 -18.32 10.82 -9.34
C PRO A 216 -17.72 9.43 -9.07
N VAL A 217 -16.45 9.39 -8.64
CA VAL A 217 -15.69 8.17 -8.34
C VAL A 217 -15.25 8.17 -6.89
N LEU A 218 -15.56 7.07 -6.19
CA LEU A 218 -14.97 6.71 -4.92
C LEU A 218 -14.00 5.55 -5.12
N VAL A 219 -12.83 5.62 -4.50
CA VAL A 219 -11.84 4.54 -4.49
C VAL A 219 -11.67 4.06 -3.07
N PHE A 220 -12.11 2.84 -2.77
CA PHE A 220 -11.81 2.20 -1.50
C PHE A 220 -10.38 1.66 -1.54
N MET A 221 -9.61 1.98 -0.51
CA MET A 221 -8.21 1.57 -0.37
C MET A 221 -8.14 0.39 0.60
N ALA A 222 -7.75 -0.78 0.09
CA ALA A 222 -7.63 -2.01 0.84
C ALA A 222 -6.14 -2.31 1.04
N ALA A 223 -5.65 -2.41 2.28
CA ALA A 223 -4.24 -2.65 2.56
C ALA A 223 -4.03 -3.90 3.44
N GLY A 224 -2.79 -4.41 3.46
CA GLY A 224 -2.39 -5.54 4.30
C GLY A 224 -3.24 -6.79 4.05
N ARG A 225 -3.58 -7.51 5.12
CA ARG A 225 -4.39 -8.74 5.05
C ARG A 225 -5.78 -8.51 4.46
N PHE A 226 -6.38 -7.33 4.63
CA PHE A 226 -7.65 -7.03 3.98
C PHE A 226 -7.50 -6.97 2.45
N ALA A 227 -6.38 -6.44 1.94
CA ALA A 227 -6.09 -6.48 0.50
C ALA A 227 -5.97 -7.92 -0.01
N GLN A 228 -5.33 -8.81 0.77
CA GLN A 228 -5.21 -10.25 0.44
C GLN A 228 -6.57 -10.95 0.42
N ASP A 229 -7.48 -10.59 1.32
CA ASP A 229 -8.84 -11.11 1.31
C ASP A 229 -9.61 -10.63 0.08
N VAL A 230 -9.45 -9.37 -0.33
CA VAL A 230 -10.02 -8.83 -1.58
C VAL A 230 -9.50 -9.59 -2.81
N GLU A 231 -8.24 -10.05 -2.83
CA GLU A 231 -7.70 -10.81 -3.98
C GLU A 231 -8.40 -12.16 -4.20
N LYS A 232 -8.94 -12.74 -3.12
CA LYS A 232 -9.67 -14.03 -3.17
C LYS A 232 -11.09 -13.88 -3.70
N LEU A 233 -11.61 -12.66 -3.76
CA LEU A 233 -12.97 -12.35 -4.22
C LEU A 233 -12.99 -12.11 -5.73
N SER A 234 -14.13 -12.43 -6.37
CA SER A 234 -14.43 -11.87 -7.69
C SER A 234 -14.62 -10.34 -7.60
N ASP A 235 -14.49 -9.63 -8.73
CA ASP A 235 -14.68 -8.17 -8.75
C ASP A 235 -16.05 -7.77 -8.20
N LYS A 236 -17.09 -8.54 -8.52
CA LYS A 236 -18.44 -8.29 -8.06
C LYS A 236 -18.56 -8.45 -6.54
N GLU A 237 -18.00 -9.52 -5.97
CA GLU A 237 -18.03 -9.75 -4.52
C GLU A 237 -17.22 -8.68 -3.77
N ALA A 238 -16.07 -8.27 -4.30
CA ALA A 238 -15.27 -7.19 -3.72
C ALA A 238 -16.04 -5.85 -3.72
N VAL A 239 -16.73 -5.53 -4.82
CA VAL A 239 -17.58 -4.34 -4.92
C VAL A 239 -18.78 -4.43 -3.98
N GLU A 240 -19.45 -5.57 -3.90
CA GLU A 240 -20.57 -5.79 -2.97
C GLU A 240 -20.15 -5.62 -1.50
N LEU A 241 -18.97 -6.14 -1.13
CA LEU A 241 -18.38 -5.96 0.19
C LEU A 241 -18.12 -4.47 0.50
N VAL A 242 -17.48 -3.76 -0.43
CA VAL A 242 -17.20 -2.32 -0.29
C VAL A 242 -18.49 -1.49 -0.27
N MET A 243 -19.49 -1.85 -1.08
CA MET A 243 -20.81 -1.21 -1.06
C MET A 243 -21.57 -1.47 0.24
N CYS A 244 -21.42 -2.65 0.86
CA CYS A 244 -21.93 -2.90 2.20
C CYS A 244 -21.34 -1.93 3.23
N HIS A 245 -20.03 -1.65 3.15
CA HIS A 245 -19.38 -0.63 3.97
C HIS A 245 -19.89 0.78 3.66
N LEU A 246 -20.00 1.13 2.38
CA LEU A 246 -20.49 2.45 1.98
C LEU A 246 -21.93 2.69 2.43
N ARG A 247 -22.83 1.69 2.33
CA ARG A 247 -24.23 1.80 2.79
C ARG A 247 -24.36 1.94 4.31
N LYS A 248 -23.41 1.41 5.10
CA LYS A 248 -23.36 1.68 6.55
C LYS A 248 -23.07 3.15 6.86
N MET A 249 -22.29 3.82 5.99
CA MET A 249 -21.96 5.25 6.13
C MET A 249 -23.04 6.14 5.51
N ILE A 250 -23.59 5.72 4.37
CA ILE A 250 -24.56 6.46 3.57
C ILE A 250 -25.67 5.48 3.15
N PRO A 251 -26.76 5.34 3.95
CA PRO A 251 -27.81 4.35 3.71
C PRO A 251 -28.43 4.38 2.30
N ASP A 252 -28.53 5.57 1.71
CA ASP A 252 -29.13 5.80 0.39
C ASP A 252 -28.10 5.74 -0.77
N ALA A 253 -26.91 5.17 -0.54
CA ALA A 253 -25.89 5.04 -1.57
C ALA A 253 -26.42 4.23 -2.78
N THR A 254 -26.29 4.79 -3.98
CA THR A 254 -26.70 4.14 -5.23
C THR A 254 -25.65 3.12 -5.69
N GLU A 255 -26.03 2.17 -6.54
CA GLU A 255 -25.06 1.26 -7.16
C GLU A 255 -24.07 2.01 -8.07
N PRO A 256 -22.82 1.52 -8.17
CA PRO A 256 -21.90 2.01 -9.18
C PRO A 256 -22.32 1.55 -10.58
N SER A 257 -22.22 2.46 -11.55
CA SER A 257 -22.41 2.17 -12.98
C SER A 257 -21.24 1.37 -13.57
N GLN A 258 -20.03 1.56 -13.03
CA GLN A 258 -18.80 0.88 -13.44
C GLN A 258 -17.88 0.72 -12.24
N TYR A 259 -17.03 -0.31 -12.27
CA TYR A 259 -16.04 -0.53 -11.24
C TYR A 259 -14.76 -1.18 -11.79
N LEU A 260 -13.67 -1.01 -11.05
CA LEU A 260 -12.39 -1.66 -11.29
C LEU A 260 -11.81 -2.12 -9.94
N VAL A 261 -11.26 -3.34 -9.93
CA VAL A 261 -10.63 -3.94 -8.74
C VAL A 261 -9.20 -4.34 -9.11
N SER A 262 -8.20 -3.79 -8.41
CA SER A 262 -6.81 -4.20 -8.59
C SER A 262 -6.48 -5.47 -7.80
N ARG A 263 -5.47 -6.22 -8.26
CA ARG A 263 -4.90 -7.40 -7.56
C ARG A 263 -3.37 -7.41 -7.70
N TRP A 264 -2.72 -6.50 -6.99
CA TRP A 264 -1.27 -6.31 -7.07
C TRP A 264 -0.46 -7.48 -6.49
N GLY A 265 -0.97 -8.16 -5.47
CA GLY A 265 -0.29 -9.32 -4.88
C GLY A 265 -0.32 -10.55 -5.78
N SER A 266 -1.34 -10.65 -6.63
CA SER A 266 -1.52 -11.74 -7.60
C SER A 266 -1.05 -11.39 -9.02
N ASP A 267 -0.52 -10.17 -9.25
CA ASP A 267 0.07 -9.75 -10.53
C ASP A 267 1.44 -10.46 -10.74
N PRO A 268 1.61 -11.24 -11.83
CA PRO A 268 2.72 -12.21 -11.98
C PRO A 268 4.10 -11.67 -12.42
#